data_AF-A0A958I0G4-F1
#
_entry.id   AF-A0A958I0G4-F1
#
_cell.length_a   1.000
_cell.length_b   1.000
_cell.length_c   1.000
_cell.angle_alpha   90.00
_cell.angle_beta   90.00
_cell.angle_gamma   90.00
#
_symmetry.space_group_name_H-M   'P 1'
#
loop_
_entity.id
_entity.type
_entity.pdbx_description
1 polymer ?
#
loop_
_entity_poly.entity_id
_entity_poly.type
_entity_poly.pdbx_seq_one_letter_code
_entity_poly.pdbx_strand_id
1 'polypeptide(L)'
;AIQQVLKRESEQMVSIRERYQGEVSAVMDSVKKELRSILTPEQSQRLEEHFSQFEKRRNEREIKRLARMLDLTEAQQSQIAGIFEKHAFSKRQPGIGSPDDSSFIKTIQKIQTEVETVLTPEQQEKYRKYNKEKRRRFRFPGPPDEPMDRD
;
A
#
# COMPACT_ATOMS: atom_id res chain seq x y z
N ALA A 1 -11.95 32.43 -5.11
CA ALA A 1 -13.08 31.70 -4.49
C ALA A 1 -13.06 30.19 -4.83
N ILE A 2 -13.21 29.80 -6.10
CA ILE A 2 -13.29 28.37 -6.51
C ILE A 2 -12.09 27.53 -6.08
N GLN A 3 -10.86 28.05 -6.21
CA GLN A 3 -9.65 27.31 -5.79
C GLN A 3 -9.59 27.03 -4.29
N GLN A 4 -10.16 27.90 -3.44
CA GLN A 4 -10.19 27.70 -1.99
C GLN A 4 -11.22 26.64 -1.59
N VAL A 5 -12.37 26.60 -2.28
CA VAL A 5 -13.37 25.55 -2.10
C VAL A 5 -12.79 24.20 -2.49
N LEU A 6 -12.18 24.10 -3.68
CA LEU A 6 -11.53 22.86 -4.15
C LEU A 6 -10.44 22.37 -3.19
N LYS A 7 -9.65 23.28 -2.60
CA LYS A 7 -8.63 22.93 -1.62
C LYS A 7 -9.26 22.34 -0.35
N ARG A 8 -10.26 23.01 0.22
CA ARG A 8 -10.97 22.57 1.45
C ARG A 8 -11.63 21.20 1.26
N GLU A 9 -12.34 21.00 0.15
CA GLU A 9 -12.96 19.72 -0.19
C GLU A 9 -11.91 18.62 -0.38
N SER A 10 -10.78 18.93 -1.01
CA SER A 10 -9.69 17.96 -1.17
C SER A 10 -9.06 17.53 0.17
N GLU A 11 -8.98 18.44 1.14
CA GLU A 11 -8.49 18.15 2.50
C GLU A 11 -9.52 17.31 3.28
N GLN A 12 -10.81 17.61 3.17
CA GLN A 12 -11.87 16.80 3.77
C GLN A 12 -11.90 15.39 3.20
N MET A 13 -11.79 15.23 1.88
CA MET A 13 -11.73 13.92 1.22
C MET A 13 -10.51 13.09 1.63
N VAL A 14 -9.36 13.73 1.84
CA VAL A 14 -8.18 13.06 2.41
C VAL A 14 -8.49 12.56 3.82
N SER A 15 -9.08 13.38 4.67
CA SER A 15 -9.42 13.01 6.06
C SER A 15 -10.48 11.90 6.16
N ILE A 16 -11.45 11.86 5.24
CA ILE A 16 -12.49 10.82 5.19
C ILE A 16 -11.86 9.50 4.78
N ARG A 17 -10.97 9.52 3.79
CA ARG A 17 -10.25 8.33 3.35
C ARG A 17 -9.31 7.81 4.43
N GLU A 18 -8.59 8.69 5.10
CA GLU A 18 -7.70 8.31 6.21
C GLU A 18 -8.49 7.60 7.30
N ARG A 19 -9.63 8.17 7.73
CA ARG A 19 -10.55 7.53 8.67
C ARG A 19 -11.05 6.18 8.16
N TYR A 20 -11.52 6.10 6.93
CA TYR A 20 -12.05 4.85 6.37
C TYR A 20 -10.97 3.76 6.26
N GLN A 21 -9.73 4.11 5.92
CA GLN A 21 -8.61 3.17 5.88
C GLN A 21 -8.23 2.68 7.28
N GLY A 22 -8.22 3.57 8.27
CA GLY A 22 -8.03 3.23 9.68
C GLY A 22 -9.12 2.30 10.19
N GLU A 23 -10.38 2.62 9.92
CA GLU A 23 -11.55 1.81 10.29
C GLU A 23 -11.51 0.41 9.67
N VAL A 24 -11.23 0.31 8.36
CA VAL A 24 -11.10 -1.00 7.68
C VAL A 24 -9.95 -1.81 8.28
N SER A 25 -8.82 -1.18 8.62
CA SER A 25 -7.71 -1.88 9.28
C SER A 25 -8.10 -2.36 10.68
N ALA A 26 -8.77 -1.52 11.47
CA ALA A 26 -9.23 -1.86 12.81
C ALA A 26 -10.24 -3.02 12.78
N VAL A 27 -11.17 -3.03 11.82
CA VAL A 27 -12.10 -4.14 11.59
C VAL A 27 -11.35 -5.42 11.26
N MET A 28 -10.36 -5.37 10.35
CA MET A 28 -9.56 -6.54 9.99
C MET A 28 -8.74 -7.08 11.16
N ASP A 29 -8.20 -6.20 12.01
CA ASP A 29 -7.46 -6.60 13.20
C ASP A 29 -8.39 -7.20 14.27
N SER A 30 -9.61 -6.67 14.42
CA SER A 30 -10.66 -7.26 15.28
C SER A 30 -11.07 -8.65 14.78
N VAL A 31 -11.35 -8.79 13.48
CA VAL A 31 -11.67 -10.07 12.85
C VAL A 31 -10.53 -11.07 13.04
N LYS A 32 -9.27 -10.67 12.86
CA LYS A 32 -8.12 -11.54 13.13
C LYS A 32 -8.04 -11.97 14.60
N LYS A 33 -8.32 -11.07 15.54
CA LYS A 33 -8.31 -11.36 16.98
C LYS A 33 -9.40 -12.38 17.35
N GLU A 34 -10.61 -12.18 16.86
CA GLU A 34 -11.74 -13.10 17.08
C GLU A 34 -11.51 -14.46 16.40
N LEU A 35 -10.98 -14.46 15.18
CA LEU A 35 -10.62 -15.70 14.50
C LEU A 35 -9.60 -16.49 15.33
N ARG A 36 -8.56 -15.85 15.86
CA ARG A 36 -7.53 -16.55 16.65
C ARG A 36 -8.05 -17.19 17.94
N SER A 37 -9.14 -16.70 18.54
CA SER A 37 -9.72 -17.34 19.72
C SER A 37 -10.53 -18.60 19.38
N ILE A 38 -10.85 -18.81 18.11
CA ILE A 38 -11.67 -19.93 17.62
C ILE A 38 -10.84 -20.91 16.78
N LEU A 39 -9.77 -20.43 16.14
CA LEU A 39 -8.90 -21.24 15.30
C LEU A 39 -7.97 -22.14 16.13
N THR A 40 -7.78 -23.37 15.68
CA THR A 40 -6.71 -24.23 16.21
C THR A 40 -5.33 -23.65 15.84
N PRO A 41 -4.24 -24.09 16.50
CA PRO A 41 -2.89 -23.69 16.12
C PRO A 41 -2.58 -23.93 14.63
N GLU A 42 -3.00 -25.07 14.09
CA GLU A 42 -2.78 -25.43 12.69
C GLU A 42 -3.57 -24.52 11.74
N GLN A 43 -4.80 -24.17 12.09
CA GLN A 43 -5.62 -23.25 11.29
C GLN A 43 -5.07 -21.83 11.33
N SER A 44 -4.57 -21.40 12.49
CA SER A 44 -3.90 -20.10 12.65
C SER A 44 -2.62 -20.03 11.80
N GLN A 45 -1.83 -21.10 11.76
CA GLN A 45 -0.65 -21.18 10.91
C GLN A 45 -1.01 -21.09 9.43
N ARG A 46 -2.01 -21.85 8.96
CA ARG A 46 -2.47 -21.80 7.56
C ARG A 46 -2.98 -20.42 7.15
N LEU A 47 -3.65 -19.73 8.07
CA LEU A 47 -4.14 -18.37 7.85
C LEU A 47 -2.96 -17.39 7.69
N GLU A 48 -1.92 -17.49 8.52
CA GLU A 48 -0.72 -16.66 8.42
C GLU A 48 0.04 -16.94 7.12
N GLU A 49 0.21 -18.20 6.73
CA GLU A 49 0.80 -18.59 5.45
C GLU A 49 0.03 -18.01 4.27
N HIS A 50 -1.31 -18.04 4.31
CA HIS A 50 -2.14 -17.45 3.26
C HIS A 50 -1.96 -15.92 3.18
N PHE A 51 -1.90 -15.22 4.32
CA PHE A 51 -1.62 -13.78 4.33
C PHE A 51 -0.22 -13.48 3.77
N SER A 52 0.80 -14.23 4.18
CA SER A 52 2.17 -14.08 3.67
C SER A 52 2.25 -14.30 2.16
N GLN A 53 1.60 -15.34 1.63
CA GLN A 53 1.54 -15.59 0.19
C GLN A 53 0.81 -14.48 -0.56
N PHE A 54 -0.28 -13.96 0.01
CA PHE A 54 -1.00 -12.84 -0.58
C PHE A 54 -0.14 -11.57 -0.64
N GLU A 55 0.57 -11.24 0.45
CA GLU A 55 1.51 -10.11 0.48
C GLU A 55 2.63 -10.28 -0.54
N LYS A 56 3.22 -11.48 -0.63
CA LYS A 56 4.25 -11.79 -1.62
C LYS A 56 3.75 -11.58 -3.05
N ARG A 57 2.59 -12.14 -3.40
CA ARG A 57 1.97 -11.97 -4.73
C ARG A 57 1.66 -10.50 -5.04
N ARG A 58 1.20 -9.75 -4.03
CA ARG A 58 0.95 -8.31 -4.17
C ARG A 58 2.24 -7.55 -4.46
N ASN A 59 3.30 -7.83 -3.71
CA ASN A 59 4.60 -7.18 -3.88
C ASN A 59 5.21 -7.52 -5.25
N GLU A 60 5.17 -8.79 -5.67
CA GLU A 60 5.63 -9.22 -7.00
C GLU A 60 4.91 -8.50 -8.14
N ARG A 61 3.58 -8.32 -8.03
CA ARG A 61 2.80 -7.57 -9.03
C ARG A 61 3.21 -6.10 -9.08
N GLU A 62 3.42 -5.46 -7.93
CA GLU A 62 3.85 -4.06 -7.90
C GLU A 62 5.27 -3.91 -8.46
N ILE A 63 6.20 -4.82 -8.14
CA ILE A 63 7.56 -4.82 -8.71
C ILE A 63 7.50 -4.97 -10.22
N LYS A 64 6.73 -5.95 -10.74
CA LYS A 64 6.57 -6.14 -12.20
C LYS A 64 6.01 -4.89 -12.89
N ARG A 65 5.06 -4.20 -12.25
CA ARG A 65 4.52 -2.94 -12.76
C ARG A 65 5.57 -1.84 -12.79
N LEU A 66 6.32 -1.66 -11.69
CA LEU A 66 7.40 -0.68 -11.60
C LEU A 66 8.52 -0.98 -12.61
N ALA A 67 8.86 -2.25 -12.80
CA ALA A 67 9.87 -2.71 -13.75
C ALA A 67 9.53 -2.29 -15.18
N ARG A 68 8.28 -2.49 -15.62
CA ARG A 68 7.81 -2.08 -16.95
C ARG A 68 7.75 -0.56 -17.13
N MET A 69 7.42 0.18 -16.09
CA MET A 69 7.18 1.62 -16.18
C MET A 69 8.47 2.44 -16.07
N LEU A 70 9.44 1.96 -15.28
CA LEU A 70 10.68 2.65 -14.99
C LEU A 70 11.89 2.00 -15.69
N ASP A 71 11.67 0.96 -16.49
CA ASP A 71 12.72 0.22 -17.17
C ASP A 71 13.78 -0.29 -16.17
N LEU A 72 13.33 -0.93 -15.08
CA LEU A 72 14.20 -1.33 -13.97
C LEU A 72 15.09 -2.51 -14.35
N THR A 73 16.37 -2.43 -13.98
CA THR A 73 17.29 -3.57 -14.10
C THR A 73 16.93 -4.67 -13.09
N GLU A 74 17.37 -5.90 -13.33
CA GLU A 74 17.14 -7.02 -12.40
C GLU A 74 17.72 -6.73 -11.01
N ALA A 75 18.88 -6.06 -10.94
CA ALA A 75 19.50 -5.64 -9.69
C ALA A 75 18.60 -4.66 -8.91
N GLN A 76 18.03 -3.65 -9.59
CA GLN A 76 17.09 -2.71 -8.98
C GLN A 76 15.80 -3.40 -8.52
N GLN A 77 15.26 -4.33 -9.33
CA GLN A 77 14.08 -5.11 -8.96
C GLN A 77 14.32 -5.93 -7.69
N SER A 78 15.49 -6.58 -7.56
CA SER A 78 15.88 -7.32 -6.36
C SER A 78 16.01 -6.43 -5.14
N GLN A 79 16.59 -5.22 -5.29
CA GLN A 79 16.70 -4.26 -4.18
C GLN A 79 15.33 -3.77 -3.72
N ILE A 80 14.42 -3.48 -4.65
CA ILE A 80 13.04 -3.07 -4.34
C ILE A 80 12.26 -4.22 -3.69
N ALA A 81 12.47 -5.46 -4.11
CA ALA A 81 11.90 -6.64 -3.46
C ALA A 81 12.32 -6.71 -1.98
N GLY A 82 13.60 -6.53 -1.70
CA GLY A 82 14.12 -6.48 -0.33
C GLY A 82 13.53 -5.35 0.51
N ILE A 83 13.27 -4.18 -0.08
CA ILE A 83 12.57 -3.07 0.59
C ILE A 83 11.14 -3.49 0.97
N PHE A 84 10.38 -4.07 0.03
CA PHE A 84 9.02 -4.51 0.31
C PHE A 84 8.95 -5.66 1.33
N GLU A 85 9.90 -6.58 1.32
CA GLU A 85 9.99 -7.66 2.31
C GLU A 85 10.35 -7.13 3.70
N LYS A 86 11.31 -6.21 3.78
CA LYS A 86 11.71 -5.55 5.03
C LYS A 86 10.56 -4.83 5.72
N HIS A 87 9.69 -4.20 4.93
CA HIS A 87 8.51 -3.47 5.42
C HIS A 87 7.21 -4.23 5.22
N ALA A 88 7.27 -5.56 5.00
CA ALA A 88 6.07 -6.38 4.83
C ALA A 88 5.15 -6.20 6.05
N PHE A 89 3.87 -5.93 5.76
CA PHE A 89 2.86 -5.58 6.77
C PHE A 89 2.55 -6.75 7.72
N SER A 90 3.04 -7.96 7.43
CA SER A 90 2.99 -9.14 8.29
C SER A 90 3.76 -9.00 9.61
N LYS A 91 4.65 -8.01 9.80
CA LYS A 91 5.22 -7.73 11.14
C LYS A 91 4.31 -6.90 12.05
N ARG A 92 2.99 -6.85 11.80
CA ARG A 92 2.01 -6.39 12.79
C ARG A 92 1.99 -7.41 13.92
N GLN A 93 2.72 -7.14 15.00
CA GLN A 93 2.62 -7.94 16.21
C GLN A 93 1.14 -8.02 16.62
N PRO A 94 0.61 -9.23 16.78
CA PRO A 94 -0.75 -9.42 17.23
C PRO A 94 -0.79 -9.09 18.71
N GLY A 95 -1.29 -7.90 19.09
CA GLY A 95 -1.51 -7.64 20.51
C GLY A 95 -1.83 -6.23 20.96
N ILE A 96 -1.44 -5.16 20.27
CA ILE A 96 -1.53 -3.83 20.89
C ILE A 96 -2.00 -2.77 19.89
N GLY A 97 -3.27 -2.40 20.05
CA GLY A 97 -3.84 -1.16 19.52
C GLY A 97 -4.22 -1.20 18.05
N SER A 98 -5.32 -0.52 17.72
CA SER A 98 -5.58 -0.05 16.35
C SER A 98 -4.29 0.58 15.83
N PRO A 99 -3.83 0.27 14.60
CA PRO A 99 -2.69 0.95 14.03
C PRO A 99 -2.94 2.44 14.14
N ASP A 100 -2.08 3.16 14.84
CA ASP A 100 -2.06 4.61 14.74
C ASP A 100 -1.89 4.93 13.26
N ASP A 101 -2.88 5.58 12.63
CA ASP A 101 -2.92 5.89 11.20
C ASP A 101 -1.61 6.54 10.74
N SER A 102 -0.92 7.24 11.66
CA SER A 102 0.39 7.83 11.46
C SER A 102 1.49 6.79 11.13
N SER A 103 1.46 5.60 11.72
CA SER A 103 2.47 4.56 11.54
C SER A 103 2.43 3.93 10.15
N PHE A 104 1.23 3.69 9.62
CA PHE A 104 1.03 3.14 8.28
C PHE A 104 1.51 4.13 7.21
N ILE A 105 1.15 5.42 7.37
CA ILE A 105 1.60 6.48 6.47
C ILE A 105 3.12 6.61 6.50
N LYS A 106 3.73 6.59 7.70
CA LYS A 106 5.18 6.62 7.86
C LYS A 106 5.86 5.44 7.17
N THR A 107 5.30 4.23 7.27
CA THR A 107 5.83 3.04 6.58
C THR A 107 5.75 3.19 5.07
N ILE A 108 4.63 3.68 4.53
CA ILE A 108 4.51 3.94 3.09
C ILE A 108 5.52 5.00 2.62
N GLN A 109 5.65 6.09 3.37
CA GLN A 109 6.61 7.15 3.07
C GLN A 109 8.04 6.61 3.11
N LYS A 110 8.37 5.79 4.10
CA LYS A 110 9.68 5.15 4.22
C LYS A 110 9.98 4.23 3.04
N ILE A 111 9.03 3.40 2.64
CA ILE A 111 9.14 2.57 1.43
C ILE A 111 9.36 3.45 0.20
N GLN A 112 8.61 4.55 0.04
CA GLN A 112 8.78 5.46 -1.09
C GLN A 112 10.19 6.06 -1.14
N THR A 113 10.69 6.54 -0.01
CA THR A 113 12.05 7.08 0.10
C THR A 113 13.11 6.02 -0.20
N GLU A 114 13.02 4.83 0.39
CA GLU A 114 14.00 3.74 0.14
C GLU A 114 13.97 3.31 -1.33
N VAL A 115 12.79 3.23 -1.97
CA VAL A 115 12.69 2.93 -3.41
C VAL A 115 13.34 4.04 -4.25
N GLU A 116 13.12 5.32 -3.95
CA GLU A 116 13.74 6.42 -4.70
C GLU A 116 15.28 6.38 -4.68
N THR A 117 15.89 5.87 -3.60
CA THR A 117 17.37 5.75 -3.52
C THR A 117 17.97 4.70 -4.46
N VAL A 118 17.17 3.74 -4.92
CA VAL A 118 17.59 2.69 -5.85
C VAL A 118 17.47 3.14 -7.32
N LEU A 119 16.71 4.20 -7.57
CA LEU A 119 16.39 4.70 -8.90
C LEU A 119 17.40 5.73 -9.40
N THR A 120 17.62 5.76 -10.71
CA THR A 120 18.35 6.86 -11.37
C THR A 120 17.54 8.16 -11.31
N PRO A 121 18.16 9.35 -11.51
CA PRO A 121 17.43 10.62 -11.50
C PRO A 121 16.23 10.66 -12.48
N GLU A 122 16.38 10.08 -13.67
CA GLU A 122 15.32 10.00 -14.68
C GLU A 122 14.17 9.09 -14.22
N GLN A 123 14.50 7.95 -13.61
CA GLN A 123 13.53 7.02 -13.04
C GLN A 123 12.80 7.62 -11.83
N GLN A 124 13.49 8.42 -10.99
CA GLN A 124 12.87 9.12 -9.87
C GLN A 124 11.77 10.09 -10.35
N GLU A 125 11.99 10.82 -11.45
CA GLU A 125 10.97 11.71 -11.99
C GLU A 125 9.74 10.93 -12.48
N LYS A 126 9.95 9.85 -13.24
CA LYS A 126 8.87 8.95 -13.68
C LYS A 126 8.10 8.38 -12.47
N TYR A 127 8.82 7.95 -11.43
CA TYR A 127 8.23 7.40 -10.21
C TYR A 127 7.42 8.42 -9.42
N ARG A 128 7.91 9.67 -9.29
CA ARG A 128 7.17 10.76 -8.64
C ARG A 128 5.89 11.11 -9.40
N LYS A 129 5.94 11.14 -10.74
CA LYS A 129 4.75 11.35 -11.60
C LYS A 129 3.74 10.22 -11.40
N TYR A 130 4.18 8.96 -11.43
CA TYR A 130 3.34 7.81 -11.15
C TYR A 130 2.69 7.87 -9.76
N ASN A 131 3.46 8.18 -8.72
CA ASN A 131 2.92 8.29 -7.37
C ASN A 131 1.91 9.44 -7.25
N LYS A 132 2.14 10.56 -7.93
CA LYS A 132 1.18 11.67 -8.00
C LYS A 132 -0.10 11.24 -8.69
N GLU A 133 -0.02 10.53 -9.81
CA GLU A 133 -1.19 10.04 -10.55
C GLU A 133 -1.97 8.98 -9.75
N LYS A 134 -1.26 8.01 -9.17
CA LYS A 134 -1.83 7.01 -8.27
C LYS A 134 -2.61 7.70 -7.15
N ARG A 135 -2.04 8.72 -6.51
CA ARG A 135 -2.74 9.53 -5.49
C ARG A 135 -3.98 10.24 -6.04
N ARG A 136 -3.98 10.69 -7.31
CA ARG A 136 -5.16 11.31 -7.96
C ARG A 136 -6.28 10.30 -8.23
N ARG A 137 -5.96 9.12 -8.76
CA ARG A 137 -6.93 8.03 -9.00
C ARG A 137 -7.66 7.62 -7.71
N PHE A 138 -6.99 7.74 -6.57
CA PHE A 138 -7.59 7.48 -5.27
C PHE A 138 -8.24 8.70 -4.57
N ARG A 139 -8.16 9.92 -5.14
CA ARG A 139 -8.77 11.15 -4.57
C ARG A 139 -10.15 11.46 -5.17
N PHE A 140 -10.47 10.91 -6.33
CA PHE A 140 -11.79 10.99 -6.94
C PHE A 140 -12.15 9.61 -7.48
N PRO A 141 -13.13 8.88 -6.90
CA PRO A 141 -13.83 7.85 -7.64
C PRO A 141 -14.68 8.59 -8.67
N GLY A 142 -14.07 8.92 -9.81
CA GLY A 142 -14.85 9.30 -10.99
C GLY A 142 -15.76 8.13 -11.38
N PRO A 143 -16.86 8.38 -12.11
CA PRO A 143 -17.65 7.31 -12.69
C PRO A 143 -16.75 6.36 -13.51
N PRO A 144 -17.11 5.07 -13.63
CA PRO A 144 -16.25 4.02 -14.14
C PRO A 144 -16.12 4.11 -15.67
N ASP A 145 -15.42 5.13 -16.15
CA ASP A 145 -15.06 5.25 -17.56
C ASP A 145 -13.64 4.70 -17.74
N GLU A 146 -13.57 3.39 -17.99
CA GLU A 146 -12.74 2.76 -19.04
C GLU A 146 -12.61 1.24 -18.77
N PRO A 147 -12.96 0.38 -19.74
CA PRO A 147 -12.63 -1.04 -19.65
C PRO A 147 -11.11 -1.17 -19.59
N MET A 148 -10.63 -1.75 -18.50
CA MET A 148 -9.24 -2.18 -18.41
C MET A 148 -9.01 -3.23 -19.49
N ASP A 149 -8.29 -2.87 -20.56
CA ASP A 149 -7.72 -3.83 -21.48
C ASP A 149 -6.91 -4.84 -20.66
N ARG A 150 -7.49 -6.03 -20.50
CA ARG A 150 -6.86 -7.20 -19.93
C ARG A 150 -6.28 -7.98 -21.09
N ASP A 151 -5.00 -7.77 -21.35
CA ASP A 151 -4.17 -8.73 -22.08
C ASP A 151 -3.93 -9.99 -21.23
#